data_AF-Q22178-F1
#
_entry.id   AF-Q22178-F1
#
_cell.length_a   1.000
_cell.length_b   1.000
_cell.length_c   1.000
_cell.angle_alpha   90.00
_cell.angle_beta   90.00
_cell.angle_gamma   90.00
#
_symmetry.space_group_name_H-M   'P 1'
#
loop_
_entity.id
_entity.type
_entity.pdbx_description
1 polymer ?
#
loop_
_entity_poly.entity_id
_entity_poly.type
_entity_poly.pdbx_seq_one_letter_code
_entity_poly.pdbx_strand_id
1 'polypeptide(L)'
;MSDDEDDYMSAEILQGVSEQPVGIAKSRAHKRELQINSRFEESRDTFKPKRPTSHAEREKERRDEALAKPISHESKGFALMAKMGFKPGMTLGKQREDEIRITEPIGVDIKANRKGLGHEVEAVQERNERVEAVMQKMKEQAAKHEELIDDYSKRRKLDANSKQLVKDIRSCRKVCEELDHRIGKKVPSVSWFWRSYKVAQEETTSYHKKVEKEDEEYKYSNGLAAPEDPNYDFTMSTEILEEALSTINNYLRDGHFYCIWCGANFSSPEDMIEHCPGSTRRAHHGEDE
;
A
#
# COMPACT_ATOMS: atom_id res chain seq x y z
N MET A 1 -33.23 -3.59 -18.11
CA MET A 1 -32.47 -2.34 -18.06
C MET A 1 -31.29 -2.60 -17.14
N SER A 2 -30.27 -3.30 -17.64
CA SER A 2 -28.98 -3.44 -16.96
C SER A 2 -28.03 -2.51 -17.71
N ASP A 3 -27.64 -1.44 -17.04
CA ASP A 3 -26.66 -0.47 -17.50
C ASP A 3 -25.33 -1.20 -17.71
N ASP A 4 -24.82 -1.20 -18.94
CA ASP A 4 -23.43 -1.54 -19.27
C ASP A 4 -22.55 -0.44 -18.67
N GLU A 5 -22.18 -0.57 -17.39
CA GLU A 5 -21.09 0.21 -16.82
C GLU A 5 -19.81 -0.25 -17.53
N ASP A 6 -19.29 0.62 -18.42
CA ASP A 6 -18.02 0.43 -19.13
C ASP A 6 -16.93 -0.05 -18.17
N ASP A 7 -16.60 -1.34 -18.27
CA ASP A 7 -15.63 -2.01 -17.39
C ASP A 7 -14.30 -1.26 -17.43
N TYR A 8 -13.96 -0.67 -16.28
CA TYR A 8 -12.76 0.15 -16.06
C TYR A 8 -11.45 -0.63 -16.30
N MET A 9 -11.53 -1.94 -16.57
CA MET A 9 -10.41 -2.80 -16.95
C MET A 9 -10.56 -3.45 -18.34
N SER A 10 -11.46 -2.95 -19.19
CA SER A 10 -11.63 -3.47 -20.55
C SER A 10 -10.34 -3.38 -21.38
N ALA A 11 -10.14 -4.37 -22.26
CA ALA A 11 -8.96 -4.47 -23.12
C ALA A 11 -8.80 -3.24 -24.07
N GLU A 12 -9.89 -2.53 -24.33
CA GLU A 12 -9.93 -1.26 -25.08
C GLU A 12 -9.12 -0.16 -24.37
N ILE A 13 -9.26 -0.06 -23.04
CA ILE A 13 -8.55 0.93 -22.22
C ILE A 13 -7.06 0.55 -22.09
N LEU A 14 -6.75 -0.74 -21.97
CA LEU A 14 -5.38 -1.23 -21.81
C LEU A 14 -4.54 -1.13 -23.10
N GLN A 15 -5.15 -1.16 -24.28
CA GLN A 15 -4.41 -1.04 -25.56
C GLN A 15 -3.91 0.39 -25.84
N GLY A 16 -4.43 1.40 -25.14
CA GLY A 16 -4.02 2.81 -25.27
C GLY A 16 -2.98 3.29 -24.24
N VAL A 17 -2.61 2.47 -23.25
CA VAL A 17 -1.65 2.86 -22.21
C VAL A 17 -0.24 2.61 -22.72
N SER A 18 0.52 3.68 -22.98
CA SER A 18 1.94 3.56 -23.31
C SER A 18 2.70 2.91 -22.14
N GLU A 19 3.67 2.04 -22.45
CA GLU A 19 4.51 1.37 -21.43
C GLU A 19 5.37 2.36 -20.61
N GLN A 20 5.37 3.64 -20.99
CA GLN A 20 6.05 4.69 -20.24
C GLN A 20 5.17 5.28 -19.15
N PRO A 21 5.60 5.22 -17.88
CA PRO A 21 4.84 5.80 -16.79
C PRO A 21 4.71 7.32 -16.99
N VAL A 22 3.48 7.77 -17.21
CA VAL A 22 3.07 9.18 -17.23
C VAL A 22 3.08 9.75 -15.81
N GLY A 23 4.25 9.75 -15.18
CA GLY A 23 4.47 10.38 -13.87
C GLY A 23 4.85 11.86 -14.01
N ILE A 24 4.54 12.65 -12.98
CA ILE A 24 5.07 14.01 -12.83
C ILE A 24 6.61 13.94 -12.92
N ALA A 25 7.20 14.67 -13.87
CA ALA A 25 8.64 14.62 -14.10
C ALA A 25 9.41 15.15 -12.88
N LYS A 26 10.06 14.24 -12.14
CA LYS A 26 10.82 14.56 -10.91
C LYS A 26 12.13 15.32 -11.16
N SER A 27 12.60 15.36 -12.40
CA SER A 27 13.91 15.91 -12.79
C SER A 27 13.89 16.48 -14.22
N ARG A 28 14.77 17.47 -14.49
CA ARG A 28 14.97 18.04 -15.84
C ARG A 28 15.41 16.97 -16.85
N ALA A 29 16.18 15.97 -16.44
CA ALA A 29 16.59 14.86 -17.29
C ALA A 29 15.40 13.98 -17.69
N HIS A 30 14.52 13.66 -16.72
CA HIS A 30 13.30 12.87 -16.96
C HIS A 30 12.32 13.61 -17.89
N LYS A 31 12.18 14.93 -17.73
CA LYS A 31 11.36 15.74 -18.64
C LYS A 31 11.89 15.71 -20.08
N ARG A 32 13.21 15.70 -20.26
CA ARG A 32 13.85 15.58 -21.59
C ARG A 32 13.59 14.20 -22.20
N GLU A 33 13.68 13.14 -21.41
CA GLU A 33 13.42 11.77 -21.85
C GLU A 33 11.97 11.56 -22.29
N LEU A 34 10.99 12.03 -21.51
CA LEU A 34 9.58 12.02 -21.90
C LEU A 34 9.33 12.76 -23.21
N GLN A 35 9.97 13.92 -23.41
CA GLN A 35 9.85 14.70 -24.65
C GLN A 35 10.51 14.02 -25.86
N ILE A 36 11.62 13.31 -25.66
CA ILE A 36 12.27 12.53 -26.72
C ILE A 36 11.35 11.38 -27.14
N ASN A 37 10.75 10.69 -26.18
CA ASN A 37 9.91 9.53 -26.47
C ASN A 37 8.56 9.93 -27.07
N SER A 38 7.94 11.04 -26.63
CA SER A 38 6.73 11.57 -27.27
C SER A 38 6.99 11.90 -28.75
N ARG A 39 8.13 12.53 -29.07
CA ARG A 39 8.53 12.78 -30.47
C ARG A 39 8.80 11.48 -31.23
N PHE A 40 9.32 10.46 -30.57
CA PHE A 40 9.57 9.17 -31.19
C PHE A 40 8.26 8.43 -31.51
N GLU A 41 7.25 8.50 -30.64
CA GLU A 41 5.91 7.97 -30.89
C GLU A 41 5.19 8.73 -32.02
N GLU A 42 5.20 10.07 -31.98
CA GLU A 42 4.64 10.92 -33.06
C GLU A 42 5.30 10.65 -34.41
N SER A 43 6.63 10.49 -34.42
CA SER A 43 7.36 10.13 -35.65
C SER A 43 7.09 8.71 -36.10
N ARG A 44 6.91 7.74 -35.19
CA ARG A 44 6.54 6.35 -35.55
C ARG A 44 5.20 6.27 -36.24
N ASP A 45 4.19 7.02 -35.82
CA ASP A 45 2.88 6.97 -36.46
C ASP A 45 2.84 7.69 -37.80
N THR A 46 3.61 8.76 -37.96
CA THR A 46 3.70 9.48 -39.24
C THR A 46 4.60 8.79 -40.27
N PHE A 47 5.65 8.07 -39.83
CA PHE A 47 6.62 7.40 -40.71
C PHE A 47 6.40 5.91 -40.91
N LYS A 48 5.28 5.30 -40.51
CA LYS A 48 4.96 3.95 -40.98
C LYS A 48 4.74 4.02 -42.50
N PRO A 49 5.72 3.62 -43.36
CA PRO A 49 5.45 3.61 -44.79
C PRO A 49 4.27 2.65 -44.97
N LYS A 50 3.19 3.12 -45.60
CA LYS A 50 2.11 2.23 -46.05
C LYS A 50 2.77 1.21 -46.96
N ARG A 51 3.07 0.02 -46.41
CA ARG A 51 3.65 -1.07 -47.19
C ARG A 51 2.68 -1.29 -48.35
N PRO A 52 3.17 -1.35 -49.61
CA PRO A 52 2.27 -1.65 -50.72
C PRO A 52 1.53 -2.94 -50.36
N THR A 53 0.20 -2.92 -50.47
CA THR A 53 -0.64 -4.07 -50.11
C THR A 53 -0.04 -5.34 -50.71
N SER A 54 0.06 -6.38 -49.91
CA SER A 54 0.66 -7.65 -50.35
C SER A 54 -0.10 -8.18 -51.57
N HIS A 55 0.55 -8.93 -52.47
CA HIS A 55 -0.15 -9.62 -53.55
C HIS A 55 -1.30 -10.49 -53.01
N ALA A 56 -1.09 -11.14 -51.86
CA ALA A 56 -2.11 -11.95 -51.19
C ALA A 56 -3.29 -11.11 -50.67
N GLU A 57 -3.04 -9.91 -50.13
CA GLU A 57 -4.10 -9.00 -49.67
C GLU A 57 -4.93 -8.49 -50.86
N ARG A 58 -4.29 -8.07 -51.96
CA ARG A 58 -4.99 -7.67 -53.19
C ARG A 58 -5.82 -8.80 -53.79
N GLU A 59 -5.33 -10.04 -53.73
CA GLU A 59 -6.07 -11.21 -54.20
C GLU A 59 -7.27 -11.54 -53.31
N LYS A 60 -7.11 -11.40 -51.99
CA LYS A 60 -8.22 -11.54 -51.03
C LYS A 60 -9.27 -10.46 -51.24
N GLU A 61 -8.88 -9.19 -51.32
CA GLU A 61 -9.79 -8.06 -51.59
C GLU A 61 -10.55 -8.27 -52.90
N ARG A 62 -9.86 -8.68 -53.98
CA ARG A 62 -10.49 -9.00 -55.27
C ARG A 62 -11.46 -10.18 -55.17
N ARG A 63 -11.11 -11.22 -54.39
CA ARG A 63 -11.97 -12.37 -54.14
C ARG A 63 -13.23 -11.95 -53.37
N ASP A 64 -13.06 -11.20 -52.30
CA ASP A 64 -14.15 -10.76 -51.41
C ASP A 64 -15.08 -9.79 -52.16
N GLU A 65 -14.54 -8.86 -52.94
CA GLU A 65 -15.32 -7.98 -53.82
C GLU A 65 -16.10 -8.75 -54.90
N ALA A 66 -15.49 -9.79 -55.49
CA ALA A 66 -16.15 -10.63 -56.48
C ALA A 66 -17.24 -11.53 -55.87
N LEU A 67 -17.05 -12.02 -54.63
CA LEU A 67 -18.04 -12.81 -53.91
C LEU A 67 -19.20 -11.96 -53.39
N ALA A 68 -18.96 -10.69 -53.07
CA ALA A 68 -19.99 -9.76 -52.62
C ALA A 68 -20.96 -9.33 -53.75
N LYS A 69 -20.52 -9.36 -55.01
CA LYS A 69 -21.35 -8.98 -56.16
C LYS A 69 -22.19 -10.18 -56.63
N PRO A 70 -23.53 -10.06 -56.72
CA PRO A 70 -24.36 -11.13 -57.27
C PRO A 70 -24.00 -11.40 -58.74
N ILE A 71 -24.24 -12.63 -59.21
CA ILE A 71 -23.99 -13.01 -60.62
C ILE A 71 -24.76 -12.05 -61.53
N SER A 72 -24.05 -11.38 -62.44
CA SER A 72 -24.67 -10.43 -63.37
C SER A 72 -25.66 -11.13 -64.30
N HIS A 73 -26.71 -10.41 -64.72
CA HIS A 73 -27.70 -10.89 -65.68
C HIS A 73 -27.09 -11.30 -67.04
N GLU A 74 -25.93 -10.76 -67.38
CA GLU A 74 -25.17 -11.08 -68.60
C GLU A 74 -24.49 -12.44 -68.54
N SER A 75 -24.31 -13.02 -67.35
CA SER A 75 -23.72 -14.33 -67.20
C SER A 75 -24.62 -15.41 -67.81
N LYS A 76 -24.03 -16.29 -68.62
CA LYS A 76 -24.71 -17.49 -69.17
C LYS A 76 -25.35 -18.33 -68.06
N GLY A 77 -24.74 -18.35 -66.87
CA GLY A 77 -25.27 -19.04 -65.70
C GLY A 77 -26.57 -18.43 -65.21
N PHE A 78 -26.65 -17.10 -65.09
CA PHE A 78 -27.89 -16.42 -64.76
C PHE A 78 -28.96 -16.66 -65.82
N ALA A 79 -28.61 -16.58 -67.11
CA ALA A 79 -29.55 -16.83 -68.21
C ALA A 79 -30.11 -18.27 -68.21
N LEU A 80 -29.28 -19.27 -67.87
CA LEU A 80 -29.73 -20.65 -67.72
C LEU A 80 -30.64 -20.82 -66.51
N MET A 81 -30.27 -20.27 -65.35
CA MET A 81 -31.10 -20.31 -64.15
C MET A 81 -32.44 -19.61 -64.35
N ALA A 82 -32.44 -18.45 -65.02
CA ALA A 82 -33.65 -17.73 -65.38
C ALA A 82 -34.57 -18.57 -66.30
N LYS A 83 -34.01 -19.32 -67.25
CA LYS A 83 -34.76 -20.27 -68.09
C LYS A 83 -35.37 -21.44 -67.31
N MET A 84 -34.76 -21.84 -66.20
CA MET A 84 -35.28 -22.87 -65.29
C MET A 84 -36.29 -22.30 -64.25
N GLY A 85 -36.60 -21.00 -64.32
CA GLY A 85 -37.59 -20.35 -63.45
C GLY A 85 -37.02 -19.63 -62.23
N PHE A 86 -35.69 -19.49 -62.12
CA PHE A 86 -35.07 -18.72 -61.04
C PHE A 86 -35.29 -17.21 -61.23
N LYS A 87 -35.78 -16.51 -60.20
CA LYS A 87 -35.81 -15.05 -60.13
C LYS A 87 -34.89 -14.57 -59.00
N PRO A 88 -34.21 -13.42 -59.13
CA PRO A 88 -33.40 -12.86 -58.05
C PRO A 88 -34.22 -12.75 -56.76
N GLY A 89 -33.71 -13.30 -55.66
CA GLY A 89 -34.41 -13.39 -54.37
C GLY A 89 -35.19 -14.69 -54.11
N MET A 90 -35.30 -15.60 -55.09
CA MET A 90 -35.89 -16.92 -54.87
C MET A 90 -34.84 -17.93 -54.35
N THR A 91 -35.22 -18.73 -53.37
CA THR A 91 -34.43 -19.89 -52.93
C THR A 91 -34.64 -21.07 -53.88
N LEU A 92 -33.58 -21.83 -54.15
CA LEU A 92 -33.66 -23.06 -54.95
C LEU A 92 -34.35 -24.20 -54.15
N GLY A 93 -35.20 -24.98 -54.83
CA GLY A 93 -35.91 -26.15 -54.27
C GLY A 93 -37.37 -25.89 -53.87
N LYS A 94 -38.10 -26.95 -53.52
CA LYS A 94 -39.52 -26.87 -53.11
C LYS A 94 -39.63 -26.18 -51.75
N GLN A 95 -40.49 -25.16 -51.64
CA GLN A 95 -40.81 -24.54 -50.36
C GLN A 95 -41.44 -25.60 -49.44
N ARG A 96 -40.78 -25.85 -48.31
CA ARG A 96 -41.27 -26.65 -47.18
C ARG A 96 -41.19 -25.73 -45.99
N GLU A 97 -42.25 -25.66 -45.20
CA GLU A 97 -42.34 -24.76 -44.03
C GLU A 97 -41.27 -25.08 -42.97
N ASP A 98 -40.71 -26.30 -43.01
CA ASP A 98 -39.76 -26.81 -42.01
C ASP A 98 -38.27 -26.62 -42.35
N GLU A 99 -37.92 -26.02 -43.50
CA GLU A 99 -36.52 -25.89 -43.95
C GLU A 99 -36.12 -24.41 -44.17
N ILE A 100 -35.19 -23.91 -43.35
CA ILE A 100 -34.52 -22.62 -43.59
C ILE A 100 -33.59 -22.79 -44.79
N ARG A 101 -33.96 -22.22 -45.94
CA ARG A 101 -33.14 -22.23 -47.16
C ARG A 101 -32.23 -21.01 -47.19
N ILE A 102 -30.95 -21.25 -47.42
CA ILE A 102 -29.96 -20.19 -47.60
C ILE A 102 -30.16 -19.52 -48.97
N THR A 103 -30.21 -18.18 -48.95
CA THR A 103 -30.19 -17.33 -50.15
C THR A 103 -28.78 -17.01 -50.61
N GLU A 104 -27.83 -17.09 -49.68
CA GLU A 104 -26.43 -16.75 -49.89
C GLU A 104 -25.56 -18.02 -49.84
N PRO A 105 -24.44 -18.06 -50.60
CA PRO A 105 -23.47 -19.15 -50.49
C PRO A 105 -22.93 -19.28 -49.06
N ILE A 106 -22.65 -20.52 -48.63
CA ILE A 106 -22.01 -20.78 -47.34
C ILE A 106 -20.62 -20.14 -47.34
N GLY A 107 -20.36 -19.27 -46.36
CA GLY A 107 -19.04 -18.69 -46.13
C GLY A 107 -18.01 -19.78 -45.83
N VAL A 108 -16.88 -19.74 -46.51
CA VAL A 108 -15.75 -20.65 -46.28
C VAL A 108 -14.60 -19.86 -45.70
N ASP A 109 -14.25 -20.13 -44.45
CA ASP A 109 -13.09 -19.55 -43.79
C ASP A 109 -11.81 -20.21 -44.30
N ILE A 110 -11.17 -19.55 -45.27
CA ILE A 110 -9.88 -19.99 -45.80
C ILE A 110 -8.81 -19.62 -44.77
N LYS A 111 -8.38 -20.63 -44.01
CA LYS A 111 -7.28 -20.49 -43.06
C LYS A 111 -5.98 -20.14 -43.77
N ALA A 112 -5.48 -18.91 -43.57
CA ALA A 112 -4.20 -18.46 -44.11
C ALA A 112 -2.97 -19.01 -43.34
N ASN A 113 -3.19 -19.51 -42.13
CA ASN A 113 -2.12 -19.95 -41.22
C ASN A 113 -1.84 -21.45 -41.33
N ARG A 114 -0.56 -21.82 -41.26
CA ARG A 114 -0.10 -23.23 -41.23
C ARG A 114 -0.25 -23.92 -39.86
N LYS A 115 -0.91 -23.29 -38.89
CA LYS A 115 -1.14 -23.87 -37.55
C LYS A 115 -2.25 -24.94 -37.60
N GLY A 116 -2.31 -25.84 -36.61
CA GLY A 116 -3.40 -26.82 -36.46
C GLY A 116 -4.77 -26.16 -36.22
N LEU A 117 -5.86 -26.86 -36.57
CA LEU A 117 -7.23 -26.43 -36.24
C LEU A 117 -7.37 -26.36 -34.70
N GLY A 118 -7.97 -25.31 -34.16
CA GLY A 118 -8.14 -25.12 -32.71
C GLY A 118 -7.04 -24.31 -32.00
N HIS A 119 -5.87 -24.11 -32.61
CA HIS A 119 -4.74 -23.40 -31.99
C HIS A 119 -5.05 -21.91 -31.70
N GLU A 120 -6.03 -21.30 -32.36
CA GLU A 120 -6.47 -19.93 -32.08
C GLU A 120 -7.15 -19.82 -30.72
N VAL A 121 -7.98 -20.81 -30.36
CA VAL A 121 -8.65 -20.86 -29.05
C VAL A 121 -7.61 -21.05 -27.95
N GLU A 122 -6.68 -21.99 -28.14
CA GLU A 122 -5.59 -22.25 -27.19
C GLU A 122 -4.68 -21.02 -27.02
N ALA A 123 -4.34 -20.31 -28.11
CA ALA A 123 -3.52 -19.12 -28.03
C ALA A 123 -4.22 -17.93 -27.33
N VAL A 124 -5.55 -17.86 -27.43
CA VAL A 124 -6.36 -16.87 -26.69
C VAL A 124 -6.44 -17.25 -25.21
N GLN A 125 -6.67 -18.53 -24.90
CA GLN A 125 -6.67 -19.04 -23.52
C GLN A 125 -5.33 -18.82 -22.84
N GLU A 126 -4.22 -19.22 -23.47
CA GLU A 126 -2.87 -19.03 -22.93
C GLU A 126 -2.56 -17.54 -22.69
N ARG A 127 -3.06 -16.64 -23.56
CA ARG A 127 -2.90 -15.19 -23.37
C ARG A 127 -3.69 -14.70 -22.15
N ASN A 128 -4.94 -15.12 -22.01
CA ASN A 128 -5.78 -14.75 -20.87
C ASN A 128 -5.20 -15.27 -19.56
N GLU A 129 -4.77 -16.53 -19.52
CA GLU A 129 -4.09 -17.13 -18.36
C GLU A 129 -2.81 -16.38 -17.98
N ARG A 130 -2.01 -15.94 -18.96
CA ARG A 130 -0.82 -15.11 -18.71
C ARG A 130 -1.18 -13.76 -18.11
N VAL A 131 -2.21 -13.09 -18.63
CA VAL A 131 -2.69 -11.81 -18.10
C VAL A 131 -3.21 -11.98 -16.68
N GLU A 132 -4.02 -13.00 -16.43
CA GLU A 132 -4.53 -13.34 -15.10
C GLU A 132 -3.40 -13.65 -14.12
N ALA A 133 -2.39 -14.42 -14.53
CA ALA A 133 -1.23 -14.71 -13.69
C ALA A 133 -0.40 -13.45 -13.35
N VAL A 134 -0.28 -12.50 -14.29
CA VAL A 134 0.37 -11.20 -14.03
C VAL A 134 -0.47 -10.37 -13.06
N MET A 135 -1.80 -10.31 -13.25
CA MET A 135 -2.69 -9.60 -12.33
C MET A 135 -2.67 -10.22 -10.93
N GLN A 136 -2.67 -11.54 -10.81
CA GLN A 136 -2.57 -12.23 -9.52
C GLN A 136 -1.26 -11.89 -8.81
N LYS A 137 -0.12 -11.94 -9.51
CA LYS A 137 1.18 -11.52 -8.93
C LYS A 137 1.19 -10.07 -8.49
N MET A 138 0.57 -9.16 -9.26
CA MET A 138 0.44 -7.75 -8.88
C MET A 138 -0.44 -7.59 -7.62
N LYS A 139 -1.56 -8.31 -7.52
CA LYS A 139 -2.42 -8.32 -6.33
C LYS A 139 -1.68 -8.85 -5.10
N GLU A 140 -0.92 -9.94 -5.23
CA GLU A 140 -0.11 -10.49 -4.13
C GLU A 140 0.99 -9.52 -3.68
N GLN A 141 1.65 -8.84 -4.62
CA GLN A 141 2.65 -7.82 -4.29
C GLN A 141 2.04 -6.61 -3.60
N ALA A 142 0.87 -6.16 -4.05
CA ALA A 142 0.12 -5.07 -3.42
C ALA A 142 -0.30 -5.44 -1.99
N ALA A 143 -0.84 -6.65 -1.78
CA ALA A 143 -1.23 -7.14 -0.46
C ALA A 143 -0.02 -7.23 0.51
N LYS A 144 1.12 -7.76 0.04
CA LYS A 144 2.37 -7.77 0.83
C LYS A 144 2.86 -6.37 1.18
N HIS A 145 2.75 -5.42 0.24
CA HIS A 145 3.15 -4.04 0.47
C HIS A 145 2.23 -3.35 1.49
N GLU A 146 0.93 -3.63 1.44
CA GLU A 146 -0.04 -3.13 2.43
C GLU A 146 0.24 -3.68 3.84
N GLU A 147 0.51 -4.99 3.96
CA GLU A 147 0.90 -5.63 5.21
C GLU A 147 2.21 -5.02 5.79
N LEU A 148 3.21 -4.79 4.92
CA LEU A 148 4.47 -4.14 5.29
C LEU A 148 4.27 -2.70 5.79
N ILE A 149 3.36 -1.93 5.17
CA ILE A 149 3.04 -0.57 5.61
C ILE A 149 2.36 -0.60 6.98
N ASP A 150 1.40 -1.49 7.19
CA ASP A 150 0.68 -1.61 8.45
C ASP A 150 1.62 -2.03 9.61
N ASP A 151 2.47 -3.04 9.39
CA ASP A 151 3.47 -3.45 10.37
C ASP A 151 4.47 -2.32 10.69
N TYR A 152 4.96 -1.61 9.68
CA TYR A 152 5.82 -0.44 9.89
C TYR A 152 5.12 0.66 10.72
N SER A 153 3.86 0.94 10.41
CA SER A 153 3.05 1.92 11.14
C SER A 153 2.86 1.52 12.60
N LYS A 154 2.52 0.24 12.87
CA LYS A 154 2.38 -0.31 14.23
C LYS A 154 3.68 -0.22 15.03
N ARG A 155 4.80 -0.64 14.46
CA ARG A 155 6.13 -0.54 15.11
C ARG A 155 6.48 0.90 15.45
N ARG A 156 6.23 1.84 14.54
CA ARG A 156 6.48 3.25 14.76
C ARG A 156 5.62 3.83 15.89
N LYS A 157 4.34 3.43 15.98
CA LYS A 157 3.44 3.81 17.08
C LYS A 157 3.92 3.26 18.43
N LEU A 158 4.34 1.99 18.49
CA LEU A 158 4.86 1.39 19.72
C LEU A 158 6.17 2.06 20.19
N ASP A 159 7.10 2.32 19.28
CA ASP A 159 8.35 3.04 19.58
C ASP A 159 8.06 4.47 20.08
N ALA A 160 7.15 5.19 19.43
CA ALA A 160 6.72 6.51 19.89
C ALA A 160 6.09 6.46 21.29
N ASN A 161 5.21 5.49 21.56
CA ASN A 161 4.59 5.29 22.87
C ASN A 161 5.65 5.02 23.95
N SER A 162 6.58 4.09 23.72
CA SER A 162 7.66 3.77 24.68
C SER A 162 8.51 5.00 25.02
N LYS A 163 8.88 5.79 24.01
CA LYS A 163 9.62 7.05 24.20
C LYS A 163 8.82 8.07 24.99
N GLN A 164 7.51 8.13 24.78
CA GLN A 164 6.65 9.05 25.51
C GLN A 164 6.50 8.63 26.98
N LEU A 165 6.28 7.35 27.25
CA LEU A 165 6.25 6.80 28.61
C LEU A 165 7.55 7.10 29.37
N VAL A 166 8.71 6.91 28.75
CA VAL A 166 10.02 7.23 29.36
C VAL A 166 10.15 8.72 29.70
N LYS A 167 9.69 9.62 28.81
CA LYS A 167 9.68 11.06 29.08
C LYS A 167 8.76 11.40 30.26
N ASP A 168 7.58 10.80 30.30
CA ASP A 168 6.58 11.04 31.35
C ASP A 168 7.09 10.51 32.70
N ILE A 169 7.72 9.33 32.74
CA ILE A 169 8.38 8.79 33.95
C ILE A 169 9.47 9.74 34.44
N ARG A 170 10.38 10.19 33.56
CA ARG A 170 11.45 11.13 33.94
C ARG A 170 10.90 12.43 34.49
N SER A 171 9.80 12.93 33.93
CA SER A 171 9.12 14.14 34.37
C SER A 171 8.48 13.93 35.75
N CYS A 172 7.77 12.82 35.96
CA CYS A 172 7.22 12.44 37.26
C CYS A 172 8.29 12.31 38.33
N ARG A 173 9.44 11.67 38.02
CA ARG A 173 10.56 11.51 38.96
C ARG A 173 11.12 12.85 39.41
N LYS A 174 11.35 13.76 38.46
CA LYS A 174 11.83 15.11 38.75
C LYS A 174 10.86 15.87 39.66
N VAL A 175 9.56 15.85 39.35
CA VAL A 175 8.55 16.55 40.15
C VAL A 175 8.36 15.90 41.53
N CYS A 176 8.38 14.56 41.59
CA CYS A 176 8.31 13.81 42.84
C CYS A 176 9.44 14.21 43.79
N GLU A 177 10.67 14.25 43.28
CA GLU A 177 11.83 14.69 44.03
C GLU A 177 11.65 16.13 44.52
N GLU A 178 11.24 17.05 43.66
CA GLU A 178 11.02 18.45 44.04
C GLU A 178 9.95 18.63 45.12
N LEU A 179 8.78 18.01 44.96
CA LEU A 179 7.66 18.11 45.89
C LEU A 179 7.97 17.42 47.23
N ASP A 180 8.64 16.26 47.20
CA ASP A 180 9.07 15.58 48.42
C ASP A 180 10.06 16.44 49.23
N HIS A 181 11.01 17.10 48.56
CA HIS A 181 11.95 18.02 49.23
C HIS A 181 11.22 19.21 49.87
N ARG A 182 10.15 19.74 49.24
CA ARG A 182 9.34 20.84 49.80
C ARG A 182 8.63 20.45 51.11
N ILE A 183 8.24 19.19 51.26
CA ILE A 183 7.65 18.65 52.50
C ILE A 183 8.74 18.19 53.50
N GLY A 184 10.03 18.35 53.15
CA GLY A 184 11.16 18.00 54.02
C GLY A 184 11.47 16.51 54.08
N LYS A 185 10.99 15.71 53.11
CA LYS A 185 11.41 14.30 53.00
C LYS A 185 12.88 14.24 52.58
N LYS A 186 13.62 13.32 53.21
CA LYS A 186 15.06 13.10 52.93
C LYS A 186 15.33 11.86 52.09
N VAL A 187 14.39 10.93 52.02
CA VAL A 187 14.53 9.67 51.28
C VAL A 187 13.21 9.45 50.55
N PRO A 188 13.21 8.95 49.30
CA PRO A 188 11.97 8.68 48.59
C PRO A 188 11.18 7.55 49.23
N SER A 189 9.84 7.60 49.10
CA SER A 189 8.96 6.53 49.60
C SER A 189 9.22 5.19 48.88
N VAL A 190 9.56 5.25 47.59
CA VAL A 190 9.99 4.12 46.78
C VAL A 190 11.35 4.46 46.19
N SER A 191 12.34 3.56 46.31
CA SER A 191 13.76 3.85 46.04
C SER A 191 14.06 4.50 44.70
N TRP A 192 13.32 4.13 43.64
CA TRP A 192 13.51 4.61 42.28
C TRP A 192 12.71 5.88 41.94
N PHE A 193 11.85 6.39 42.83
CA PHE A 193 11.11 7.63 42.54
C PHE A 193 12.04 8.83 42.35
N TRP A 194 13.15 8.87 43.09
CA TRP A 194 14.21 9.85 42.87
C TRP A 194 15.32 9.24 42.03
N ARG A 195 16.03 10.06 41.27
CA ARG A 195 17.19 9.60 40.50
C ARG A 195 18.37 9.38 41.45
N SER A 196 19.05 8.25 41.30
CA SER A 196 20.36 8.03 41.92
C SER A 196 21.47 8.20 40.89
N TYR A 197 22.65 8.56 41.38
CA TYR A 197 23.83 8.85 40.57
C TYR A 197 24.99 7.99 41.08
N LYS A 198 25.71 7.36 40.14
CA LYS A 198 26.93 6.63 40.45
C LYS A 198 27.99 7.60 40.96
N VAL A 199 28.54 7.33 42.13
CA VAL A 199 29.65 8.08 42.69
C VAL A 199 30.93 7.56 42.04
N ALA A 200 31.60 8.41 41.28
CA ALA A 200 32.95 8.09 40.83
C ALA A 200 33.87 8.09 42.06
N GLN A 201 34.46 6.93 42.39
CA GLN A 201 35.56 6.90 43.33
C GLN A 201 36.75 7.60 42.67
N GLU A 202 37.32 8.62 43.32
CA GLU A 202 38.55 9.24 42.83
C GLU A 202 39.64 8.15 42.79
N GLU A 203 39.99 7.73 41.58
CA GLU A 203 41.06 6.76 41.31
C GLU A 203 42.40 7.28 41.84
N THR A 204 42.71 6.99 43.10
CA THR A 204 44.09 6.94 43.59
C THR A 204 44.66 5.54 43.37
N THR A 205 44.41 4.96 42.20
CA THR A 205 44.77 3.58 41.88
C THR A 205 46.03 3.55 41.03
N SER A 206 47.14 3.35 41.73
CA SER A 206 48.38 2.73 41.25
C SER A 206 48.13 1.68 40.16
N TYR A 207 48.91 1.75 39.07
CA TYR A 207 48.85 0.98 37.81
C TYR A 207 48.80 -0.57 37.92
N HIS A 208 48.74 -1.16 39.11
CA HIS A 208 48.85 -2.61 39.32
C HIS A 208 47.72 -3.30 40.09
N LYS A 209 46.61 -2.62 40.42
CA LYS A 209 45.49 -3.29 41.10
C LYS A 209 44.46 -3.80 40.09
N LYS A 210 44.33 -5.12 39.97
CA LYS A 210 43.18 -5.76 39.31
C LYS A 210 41.90 -5.25 39.97
N VAL A 211 41.04 -4.60 39.18
CA VAL A 211 39.72 -4.16 39.59
C VAL A 211 38.86 -5.42 39.82
N GLU A 212 38.85 -5.93 41.05
CA GLU A 212 37.69 -6.68 41.55
C GLU A 212 36.50 -5.71 41.47
N LYS A 213 35.29 -6.20 41.14
CA LYS A 213 34.06 -5.38 41.05
C LYS A 213 33.93 -4.53 42.32
N GLU A 214 34.43 -3.30 42.27
CA GLU A 214 34.34 -2.33 43.34
C GLU A 214 32.84 -2.06 43.53
N ASP A 215 32.37 -2.18 44.77
CA ASP A 215 30.99 -1.93 45.15
C ASP A 215 30.58 -0.55 44.60
N GLU A 216 29.77 -0.55 43.54
CA GLU A 216 29.36 0.66 42.88
C GLU A 216 28.45 1.44 43.84
N GLU A 217 28.96 2.52 44.41
CA GLU A 217 28.21 3.35 45.35
C GLU A 217 27.34 4.33 44.57
N TYR A 218 26.03 4.34 44.85
CA TYR A 218 25.07 5.28 44.30
C TYR A 218 24.58 6.23 45.39
N LYS A 219 24.34 7.50 45.03
CA LYS A 219 23.79 8.51 45.95
C LYS A 219 22.60 9.24 45.33
N TYR A 220 21.66 9.63 46.18
CA TYR A 220 20.61 10.59 45.82
C TYR A 220 21.22 11.99 45.67
N SER A 221 20.45 12.93 45.11
CA SER A 221 20.86 14.34 44.95
C SER A 221 21.27 15.04 46.25
N ASN A 222 20.73 14.60 47.38
CA ASN A 222 21.05 15.11 48.71
C ASN A 222 22.28 14.44 49.37
N GLY A 223 22.99 13.56 48.64
CA GLY A 223 24.21 12.89 49.10
C GLY A 223 23.99 11.65 49.97
N LEU A 224 22.75 11.27 50.28
CA LEU A 224 22.46 10.03 50.99
C LEU A 224 22.67 8.82 50.07
N ALA A 225 23.07 7.68 50.65
CA ALA A 225 23.23 6.43 49.91
C ALA A 225 21.91 6.02 49.24
N ALA A 226 22.00 5.58 47.99
CA ALA A 226 20.89 5.16 47.16
C ALA A 226 21.19 3.80 46.51
N PRO A 227 20.17 3.02 46.15
CA PRO A 227 20.34 1.88 45.25
C PRO A 227 20.70 2.34 43.83
N GLU A 228 21.18 1.40 43.01
CA GLU A 228 21.33 1.59 41.57
C GLU A 228 19.99 2.02 40.93
N ASP A 229 20.03 3.02 40.07
CA ASP A 229 18.85 3.55 39.39
C ASP A 229 18.34 2.55 38.34
N PRO A 230 17.09 2.07 38.41
CA PRO A 230 16.53 1.27 37.32
C PRO A 230 16.57 2.06 36.01
N ASN A 231 17.18 1.47 34.98
CA ASN A 231 17.28 2.07 33.66
C ASN A 231 15.95 1.98 32.89
N TYR A 232 14.98 2.80 33.28
CA TYR A 232 13.75 3.02 32.52
C TYR A 232 14.06 3.78 31.22
N ASP A 233 14.33 3.02 30.17
CA ASP A 233 14.55 3.50 28.81
C ASP A 233 13.56 2.86 27.82
N PHE A 234 13.68 3.25 26.55
CA PHE A 234 12.77 2.80 25.49
C PHE A 234 13.00 1.35 25.06
N THR A 235 13.98 0.65 25.65
CA THR A 235 14.25 -0.77 25.38
C THR A 235 13.42 -1.69 26.28
N MET A 236 12.87 -1.16 27.37
CA MET A 236 11.94 -1.90 28.23
C MET A 236 10.60 -2.11 27.54
N SER A 237 9.90 -3.19 27.91
CA SER A 237 8.53 -3.44 27.45
C SER A 237 7.59 -2.30 27.87
N THR A 238 6.64 -1.95 27.00
CA THR A 238 5.64 -0.92 27.26
C THR A 238 4.84 -1.19 28.54
N GLU A 239 4.52 -2.45 28.85
CA GLU A 239 3.80 -2.86 30.06
C GLU A 239 4.53 -2.41 31.34
N ILE A 240 5.84 -2.73 31.45
CA ILE A 240 6.66 -2.30 32.60
C ILE A 240 6.74 -0.76 32.70
N LEU A 241 6.85 -0.07 31.56
CA LEU A 241 6.90 1.40 31.54
C LEU A 241 5.56 2.02 31.98
N GLU A 242 4.42 1.44 31.57
CA GLU A 242 3.08 1.88 31.98
C GLU A 242 2.84 1.64 33.47
N GLU A 243 3.22 0.47 33.99
CA GLU A 243 3.13 0.15 35.42
C GLU A 243 4.00 1.10 36.26
N ALA A 244 5.24 1.34 35.84
CA ALA A 244 6.13 2.28 36.50
C ALA A 244 5.52 3.70 36.49
N LEU A 245 5.06 4.18 35.34
CA LEU A 245 4.43 5.49 35.22
C LEU A 245 3.18 5.61 36.13
N SER A 246 2.32 4.60 36.13
CA SER A 246 1.12 4.56 36.98
C SER A 246 1.49 4.62 38.47
N THR A 247 2.50 3.85 38.88
CA THR A 247 2.96 3.79 40.28
C THR A 247 3.44 5.15 40.79
N ILE A 248 4.31 5.84 40.05
CA ILE A 248 4.82 7.16 40.47
C ILE A 248 3.76 8.26 40.33
N ASN A 249 2.91 8.18 39.31
CA ASN A 249 1.84 9.15 39.10
C ASN A 249 0.78 9.06 40.21
N ASN A 250 0.39 7.85 40.64
CA ASN A 250 -0.53 7.67 41.76
C ASN A 250 0.06 8.25 43.05
N TYR A 251 1.36 8.05 43.29
CA TYR A 251 2.03 8.69 44.43
C TYR A 251 1.95 10.24 44.39
N LEU A 252 2.15 10.84 43.22
CA LEU A 252 2.02 12.29 43.04
C LEU A 252 0.58 12.76 43.26
N ARG A 253 -0.40 12.00 42.79
CA ARG A 253 -1.82 12.35 42.92
C ARG A 253 -2.33 12.19 44.34
N ASP A 254 -1.99 11.10 45.01
CA ASP A 254 -2.50 10.79 46.35
C ASP A 254 -1.73 11.54 47.44
N GLY A 255 -0.42 11.70 47.27
CA GLY A 255 0.46 12.29 48.29
C GLY A 255 0.63 13.81 48.17
N HIS A 256 0.63 14.34 46.95
CA HIS A 256 0.91 15.77 46.69
C HIS A 256 -0.23 16.52 46.02
N PHE A 257 -1.35 15.82 45.78
CA PHE A 257 -2.46 16.32 44.98
C PHE A 257 -1.97 16.95 43.67
N TYR A 258 -0.99 16.34 43.00
CA TYR A 258 -0.37 16.89 41.80
C TYR A 258 -0.71 16.08 40.56
N CYS A 259 -1.06 16.76 39.47
CA CYS A 259 -1.17 16.13 38.16
C CYS A 259 -0.05 16.60 37.23
N ILE A 260 0.73 15.63 36.71
CA ILE A 260 1.85 15.91 35.81
C ILE A 260 1.43 16.53 34.47
N TRP A 261 0.25 16.17 33.95
CA TRP A 261 -0.23 16.68 32.67
C TRP A 261 -1.00 18.01 32.79
N CYS A 262 -1.65 18.27 33.92
CA CYS A 262 -2.18 19.61 34.22
C CYS A 262 -1.08 20.61 34.60
N GLY A 263 0.03 20.12 35.16
CA GLY A 263 1.11 20.96 35.67
C GLY A 263 0.75 21.72 36.95
N ALA A 264 -0.23 21.24 37.72
CA ALA A 264 -0.80 21.94 38.87
C ALA A 264 -0.97 21.02 40.10
N ASN A 265 -0.85 21.62 41.29
CA ASN A 265 -1.26 21.04 42.56
C ASN A 265 -2.71 21.46 42.87
N PHE A 266 -3.49 20.53 43.40
CA PHE A 266 -4.87 20.73 43.86
C PHE A 266 -4.89 20.85 45.39
N SER A 267 -5.98 21.43 45.92
CA SER A 267 -6.09 21.69 47.36
C SER A 267 -6.50 20.45 48.15
N SER A 268 -7.24 19.55 47.52
CA SER A 268 -7.79 18.34 48.12
C SER A 268 -8.00 17.26 47.05
N PRO A 269 -8.22 15.99 47.43
CA PRO A 269 -8.51 14.94 46.46
C PRO A 269 -9.84 15.18 45.73
N GLU A 270 -10.84 15.81 46.38
CA GLU A 270 -12.11 16.20 45.76
C GLU A 270 -11.89 17.27 44.68
N ASP A 271 -11.10 18.30 44.98
CA ASP A 271 -10.73 19.37 44.04
C ASP A 271 -10.03 18.79 42.79
N MET A 272 -9.18 17.79 42.98
CA MET A 272 -8.54 17.08 41.88
C MET A 272 -9.54 16.31 41.02
N ILE A 273 -10.51 15.62 41.62
CA ILE A 273 -11.51 14.85 40.87
C ILE A 273 -12.40 15.77 40.03
N GLU A 274 -12.74 16.95 40.55
CA GLU A 274 -13.59 17.92 39.85
C GLU A 274 -12.87 18.63 38.69
N HIS A 275 -11.57 18.92 38.82
CA HIS A 275 -10.85 19.75 37.86
C HIS A 275 -9.85 19.00 36.97
N CYS A 276 -9.40 17.80 37.34
CA CYS A 276 -8.42 17.04 36.56
C CYS A 276 -9.11 16.05 35.61
N PRO A 277 -8.80 16.06 34.29
CA PRO A 277 -9.42 15.16 33.32
C PRO A 277 -9.24 13.66 33.58
N GLY A 278 -8.20 13.26 34.33
CA GLY A 278 -7.97 11.86 34.70
C GLY A 278 -6.54 11.59 35.16
N SER A 279 -6.18 10.31 35.29
CA SER A 279 -4.85 9.86 35.73
C SER A 279 -3.93 9.39 34.60
N THR A 280 -4.31 9.62 33.34
CA THR A 280 -3.51 9.21 32.17
C THR A 280 -3.25 10.37 31.22
N ARG A 281 -2.18 10.28 30.43
CA ARG A 281 -1.87 11.25 29.37
C ARG A 281 -3.03 11.40 28.38
N ARG A 282 -3.62 10.28 27.96
CA ARG A 282 -4.76 10.22 27.03
C ARG A 282 -5.97 11.01 27.55
N ALA A 283 -6.21 11.02 28.86
CA ALA A 283 -7.30 11.81 29.44
C ALA A 283 -7.11 13.33 29.27
N HIS A 284 -5.86 13.80 29.11
CA HIS A 284 -5.53 15.23 28.99
C HIS A 284 -5.34 15.67 27.54
N HIS A 285 -4.71 14.84 26.69
CA HIS A 285 -4.32 15.21 25.33
C HIS A 285 -5.15 14.52 24.23
N GLY A 286 -6.03 13.59 24.59
CA GLY A 286 -6.76 12.76 23.60
C GLY A 286 -5.89 11.65 22.99
N GLU A 287 -6.40 11.05 21.92
CA GLU A 287 -5.72 9.95 21.18
C GLU A 287 -4.86 10.44 20.01
N ASP A 288 -4.88 11.76 19.73
CA ASP A 288 -4.33 12.35 18.52
C ASP A 288 -2.86 12.83 18.64
N GLU A 289 -2.19 12.57 19.78
CA GLU A 289 -0.74 12.79 20.00
C GLU A 289 0.01 11.47 20.26
#